data_AF-A0A6V7M633-F1
#
_entry.id   AF-A0A6V7M633-F1
#
_cell.length_a   1.000
_cell.length_b   1.000
_cell.length_c   1.000
_cell.angle_alpha   90.00
_cell.angle_beta   90.00
_cell.angle_gamma   90.00
#
_symmetry.space_group_name_H-M   'P 1'
#
loop_
_entity.id
_entity.type
_entity.pdbx_description
1 polymer ?
#
loop_
_entity_poly.entity_id
_entity_poly.type
_entity_poly.pdbx_seq_one_letter_code
_entity_poly.pdbx_strand_id
1 'polypeptide(L)' 'TPLHCAASCNNLAMVRFLVEHGACIFATTLSDHETAAEKCEEDEEGFDGCSEYLY' A
#
# COMPACT_ATOMS: atom_id res chain seq x y z
N THR A 1 8.76 1.64 -2.23
CA THR A 1 8.67 3.06 -1.76
C THR A 1 8.10 3.09 -0.34
N PRO A 2 8.08 4.21 0.40
CA PRO A 2 7.43 4.26 1.73
C PRO A 2 5.97 3.78 1.71
N LEU A 3 5.24 4.03 0.61
CA LEU A 3 3.87 3.56 0.43
C LEU A 3 3.76 2.03 0.42
N HIS A 4 4.72 1.33 -0.18
CA HIS A 4 4.73 -0.15 -0.16
C HIS A 4 4.92 -0.68 1.27
N CYS A 5 5.77 -0.03 2.07
CA CYS A 5 5.99 -0.44 3.46
C CYS A 5 4.76 -0.16 4.34
N ALA A 6 4.03 0.92 4.08
CA ALA A 6 2.79 1.20 4.79
C ALA A 6 1.69 0.18 4.43
N ALA A 7 1.61 -0.20 3.15
CA ALA A 7 0.68 -1.21 2.66
C ALA A 7 0.98 -2.61 3.22
N SER A 8 2.25 -3.02 3.31
CA SER A 8 2.65 -4.31 3.91
C SER A 8 2.35 -4.45 5.40
N CYS A 9 1.94 -3.37 6.05
CA CYS A 9 1.48 -3.39 7.44
C CYS A 9 -0.03 -3.09 7.55
N ASN A 10 -0.76 -3.12 6.43
CA ASN A 10 -2.17 -2.73 6.33
C ASN A 10 -2.50 -1.39 7.04
N ASN A 11 -1.53 -0.48 7.09
CA ASN A 11 -1.64 0.75 7.87
C ASN A 11 -2.36 1.82 7.04
N LEU A 12 -3.68 1.71 6.96
CA LEU A 12 -4.53 2.59 6.17
C LEU A 12 -4.31 4.08 6.49
N ALA A 13 -4.10 4.43 7.76
CA ALA A 13 -3.85 5.81 8.15
C ALA A 13 -2.55 6.36 7.51
N MET A 14 -1.47 5.58 7.53
CA MET A 14 -0.21 5.96 6.90
C MET A 14 -0.29 5.93 5.38
N VAL A 15 -0.99 4.95 4.80
CA VAL A 15 -1.24 4.87 3.36
C VAL A 15 -1.96 6.13 2.87
N ARG A 16 -3.07 6.51 3.51
CA ARG A 16 -3.82 7.74 3.18
C ARG A 16 -2.95 8.98 3.31
N PHE A 17 -2.22 9.11 4.42
CA PHE A 17 -1.29 10.23 4.63
C PHE A 17 -0.27 10.35 3.49
N LEU A 18 0.37 9.25 3.09
CA LEU A 18 1.38 9.24 2.02
C LEU A 18 0.77 9.58 0.66
N VAL A 19 -0.41 9.03 0.33
CA VAL A 19 -1.12 9.32 -0.94
C VAL A 19 -1.52 10.80 -0.99
N GLU A 20 -2.07 11.34 0.08
CA GLU A 20 -2.44 12.76 0.20
C GLU A 20 -1.22 13.69 0.05
N HIS A 21 -0.01 13.21 0.35
CA HIS A 21 1.26 13.93 0.18
C HIS A 21 2.01 13.58 -1.12
N GLY A 22 1.34 12.94 -2.07
CA GLY A 22 1.86 12.74 -3.43
C GLY A 22 2.65 11.45 -3.65
N ALA A 23 2.49 10.43 -2.79
CA ALA A 23 3.03 9.11 -3.09
C ALA A 23 2.37 8.53 -4.35
N CYS A 24 3.18 8.03 -5.28
CA CYS A 24 2.70 7.40 -6.50
C CYS A 24 2.16 5.99 -6.20
N ILE A 25 0.85 5.80 -6.36
CA ILE A 25 0.18 4.51 -6.15
C ILE A 25 0.57 3.44 -7.19
N PHE A 26 0.96 3.88 -8.39
CA PHE A 26 1.37 3.01 -9.50
C PHE A 26 2.87 2.71 -9.53
N ALA A 27 3.65 3.19 -8.55
CA ALA A 27 5.05 2.81 -8.44
C ALA A 27 5.13 1.31 -8.17
N THR A 28 6.05 0.62 -8.85
CA THR A 28 6.29 -0.81 -8.64
C THR A 28 7.67 -1.06 -8.02
N THR A 29 7.80 -2.18 -7.32
CA THR A 29 9.08 -2.75 -6.91
C THR A 29 9.89 -3.21 -8.12
N LEU A 30 11.22 -3.28 -7.96
CA LEU A 30 12.11 -3.77 -9.02
C LEU A 30 12.25 -5.31 -9.03
N SER A 31 11.97 -5.96 -7.91
CA SER A 31 12.16 -7.41 -7.71
C SER A 31 11.03 -8.24 -8.31
N ASP A 32 9.79 -7.85 -8.01
CA ASP A 32 8.56 -8.60 -8.27
C ASP A 32 7.53 -7.78 -9.06
N HIS A 33 7.82 -6.51 -9.38
CA HIS A 33 6.97 -5.61 -10.16
C HIS A 33 5.58 -5.36 -9.55
N GLU A 34 5.49 -5.47 -8.22
CA GLU A 34 4.28 -5.25 -7.45
C GLU A 34 4.13 -3.77 -7.08
N THR A 35 2.90 -3.28 -7.16
CA THR A 35 2.42 -1.99 -6.66
C THR A 35 2.28 -2.01 -5.13
N ALA A 36 1.94 -0.87 -4.54
CA ALA A 36 1.65 -0.83 -3.11
C ALA A 36 0.40 -1.66 -2.74
N ALA A 37 -0.63 -1.72 -3.60
CA ALA A 37 -1.84 -2.50 -3.35
C ALA A 37 -1.55 -4.01 -3.25
N GLU A 38 -0.67 -4.51 -4.13
CA GLU A 38 -0.25 -5.92 -4.17
C GLU A 38 0.65 -6.30 -2.98
N LYS A 39 1.14 -5.32 -2.20
CA LYS A 39 1.89 -5.56 -0.97
C LYS A 39 1.03 -5.62 0.29
N CYS A 40 -0.29 -5.39 0.23
CA CYS A 40 -1.19 -5.57 1.38
C CYS A 40 -1.20 -7.04 1.84
N GLU A 41 -1.24 -7.29 3.15
CA GLU A 41 -1.16 -8.64 3.71
C GLU A 41 -2.56 -9.22 3.93
N GLU A 42 -2.94 -10.25 3.17
CA GLU A 42 -4.29 -10.83 3.12
C GLU A 42 -4.74 -11.46 4.44
N ASP A 43 -3.80 -12.00 5.21
CA ASP A 43 -4.07 -12.72 6.46
C ASP A 43 -4.06 -11.81 7.71
N GLU A 44 -3.78 -10.51 7.55
CA GLU A 44 -3.67 -9.53 8.65
C GLU A 44 -4.86 -8.56 8.70
N GLU A 45 -5.15 -8.03 9.90
CA GLU A 45 -6.24 -7.05 10.08
C GLU A 45 -6.04 -5.81 9.20
N GLY A 46 -7.15 -5.29 8.66
CA GLY A 46 -7.14 -4.07 7.86
C GLY A 46 -6.81 -4.28 6.37
N PHE A 47 -6.62 -5.53 5.92
CA PHE A 47 -6.40 -5.87 4.51
C PHE A 47 -7.43 -5.21 3.59
N ASP A 48 -8.73 -5.49 3.81
CA ASP A 48 -9.81 -5.01 2.94
C ASP A 48 -9.77 -3.48 2.76
N GLY A 49 -9.65 -2.73 3.87
CA GLY A 49 -9.62 -1.27 3.81
C GLY A 49 -8.35 -0.71 3.17
N CYS A 50 -7.21 -1.39 3.34
CA CYS A 50 -5.94 -0.97 2.75
C CYS A 50 -5.90 -1.25 1.24
N SER A 51 -6.30 -2.46 0.83
CA SER A 51 -6.34 -2.88 -0.58
C SER A 51 -7.40 -2.10 -1.36
N GLU A 52 -8.63 -1.96 -0.83
CA GLU A 52 -9.72 -1.21 -1.48
C GLU A 52 -9.36 0.27 -1.68
N TYR A 53 -8.61 0.89 -0.77
CA TYR A 53 -8.19 2.29 -0.92
C TYR A 53 -7.10 2.49 -1.99
N LEU A 54 -6.26 1.48 -2.22
CA LEU A 54 -5.13 1.56 -3.16
C LEU A 54 -5.49 1.12 -4.60
N TYR A 55 -6.64 0.48 -4.80
CA TYR A 55 -7.22 0.14 -6.11
C TYR A 55 -8.18 1.21 -6.63
#